data_AF-A0A976QJK8-F1
#
_entry.id   AF-A0A976QJK8-F1
#
_cell.length_a   1.000
_cell.length_b   1.000
_cell.length_c   1.000
_cell.angle_alpha   90.00
_cell.angle_beta   90.00
_cell.angle_gamma   90.00
#
_symmetry.space_group_name_H-M   'P 1'
#
loop_
_entity.id
_entity.type
_entity.pdbx_description
1 polymer ?
#
loop_
_entity_poly.entity_id
_entity_poly.type
_entity_poly.pdbx_seq_one_letter_code
_entity_poly.pdbx_strand_id
1 'polypeptide(L)'
;VPKVEVEPKNKDNMDEAIKDVKKFMRWMKKNAHIDYCRFLLQLLGLRRAERLGLTWDNIHGLDTSSPTIVISQQLARYESTEYDYSLRSKDSRDLTGWYIKKWTKTKKIRKIPLQGGFVTELRAHKKMWEANKKNWEPVRQKQIKAHKEWVANKRKGDEPIVVPPIGMENLVFLKPDGNLITLNRDNEDWRMYLNLAGIKGWRGHLNRHITATIFANAKNPPSVQVMKQMLGHETTAMSEYYARVLDRNMADAVGSYMEELDFI
;
A
#
# COMPACT_ATOMS: atom_id res chain seq x y z
N VAL A 1 44.64 9.68 2.48
CA VAL A 1 43.58 8.85 1.86
C VAL A 1 42.76 9.76 0.95
N PRO A 2 42.68 9.50 -0.37
CA PRO A 2 41.87 10.33 -1.25
C PRO A 2 40.39 10.20 -0.86
N LYS A 3 39.68 11.32 -0.78
CA LYS A 3 38.22 11.32 -0.63
C LYS A 3 37.65 10.70 -1.89
N VAL A 4 37.08 9.50 -1.76
CA VAL A 4 36.25 8.89 -2.79
C VAL A 4 35.08 9.86 -3.02
N GLU A 5 35.05 10.51 -4.18
CA GLU A 5 33.85 11.19 -4.66
C GLU A 5 32.75 10.14 -4.74
N VAL A 6 31.80 10.22 -3.81
CA VAL A 6 30.60 9.41 -3.87
C VAL A 6 29.80 9.96 -5.04
N GLU A 7 29.83 9.27 -6.17
CA GLU A 7 28.94 9.56 -7.29
C GLU A 7 27.51 9.75 -6.75
N PRO A 8 26.78 10.79 -7.19
CA PRO A 8 25.41 10.99 -6.76
C PRO A 8 24.64 9.72 -7.09
N LYS A 9 24.08 9.07 -6.05
CA LYS A 9 23.22 7.89 -6.16
C LYS A 9 22.36 8.05 -7.41
N ASN A 10 22.62 7.22 -8.41
CA ASN A 10 21.95 7.22 -9.70
C ASN A 10 20.46 7.43 -9.42
N LYS A 11 19.93 8.63 -9.73
CA LYS A 11 18.50 8.91 -9.61
C LYS A 11 17.88 7.91 -10.56
N ASP A 12 17.34 6.81 -10.03
CA ASP A 12 16.62 5.80 -10.82
C ASP A 12 15.82 6.55 -11.88
N ASN A 13 16.07 6.28 -13.16
CA ASN A 13 15.47 7.02 -14.25
C ASN A 13 13.95 6.91 -14.10
N MET A 14 13.32 7.96 -13.56
CA MET A 14 11.93 7.91 -13.14
C MET A 14 11.02 7.65 -14.33
N ASP A 15 11.43 8.06 -15.53
CA ASP A 15 10.70 7.83 -16.76
C ASP A 15 10.78 6.35 -17.19
N GLU A 16 11.90 5.68 -16.98
CA GLU A 16 12.01 4.21 -17.12
C GLU A 16 11.14 3.50 -16.08
N ALA A 17 11.18 3.93 -14.82
CA ALA A 17 10.36 3.36 -13.76
C ALA A 17 8.85 3.51 -14.04
N ILE A 18 8.43 4.65 -14.63
CA ILE A 18 7.06 4.87 -15.10
C ILE A 18 6.71 3.91 -16.26
N LYS A 19 7.62 3.71 -17.22
CA LYS A 19 7.42 2.74 -18.31
C LYS A 19 7.26 1.32 -17.77
N ASP A 20 8.12 0.93 -16.83
CA ASP A 20 8.13 -0.39 -16.22
C ASP A 20 6.87 -0.66 -15.39
N VAL A 21 6.42 0.30 -14.58
CA VAL A 21 5.17 0.12 -13.82
C VAL A 21 3.96 0.01 -14.75
N LYS A 22 3.92 0.77 -15.85
CA LYS A 22 2.85 0.65 -16.88
C LYS A 22 2.91 -0.70 -17.60
N LYS A 23 4.10 -1.21 -17.91
CA LYS A 23 4.28 -2.55 -18.48
C LYS A 23 3.80 -3.62 -17.50
N PHE A 24 4.17 -3.50 -16.23
CA PHE A 24 3.77 -4.43 -15.18
C PHE A 24 2.25 -4.48 -14.98
N MET A 25 1.59 -3.31 -14.85
CA MET A 25 0.13 -3.27 -14.68
C MET A 25 -0.62 -3.85 -15.87
N ARG A 26 -0.13 -3.61 -17.11
CA ARG A 26 -0.70 -4.23 -18.32
C ARG A 26 -0.52 -5.75 -18.30
N TRP A 27 0.66 -6.24 -17.91
CA TRP A 27 0.92 -7.68 -17.79
C TRP A 27 -0.01 -8.31 -16.76
N MET A 28 -0.15 -7.74 -15.57
CA MET A 28 -1.06 -8.26 -14.54
C MET A 28 -2.52 -8.32 -15.02
N LYS A 29 -2.99 -7.24 -15.66
CA LYS A 29 -4.35 -7.16 -16.20
C LYS A 29 -4.60 -8.17 -17.32
N LYS A 30 -3.65 -8.29 -18.27
CA LYS A 30 -3.74 -9.26 -19.39
C LYS A 30 -3.82 -10.70 -18.89
N ASN A 31 -3.13 -11.02 -17.79
CA ASN A 31 -3.13 -12.35 -17.20
C ASN A 31 -4.25 -12.56 -16.16
N ALA A 32 -5.21 -11.63 -16.04
CA ALA A 32 -6.28 -11.66 -15.04
C ALA A 32 -5.76 -11.97 -13.62
N HIS A 33 -4.60 -11.43 -13.28
CA HIS A 33 -3.86 -11.84 -12.10
C HIS A 33 -4.63 -11.49 -10.82
N ILE A 34 -4.76 -12.46 -9.90
CA ILE A 34 -5.57 -12.34 -8.68
C ILE A 34 -5.20 -11.12 -7.81
N ASP A 35 -3.91 -10.82 -7.73
CA ASP A 35 -3.38 -9.67 -6.99
C ASP A 35 -3.44 -8.32 -7.72
N TYR A 36 -4.05 -8.24 -8.91
CA TYR A 36 -4.02 -7.01 -9.71
C TYR A 36 -4.54 -5.79 -8.93
N CYS A 37 -5.68 -5.91 -8.26
CA CYS A 37 -6.23 -4.83 -7.44
C CYS A 37 -5.28 -4.42 -6.30
N ARG A 38 -4.64 -5.40 -5.65
CA ARG A 38 -3.66 -5.16 -4.58
C ARG A 38 -2.49 -4.31 -5.08
N PHE A 39 -1.95 -4.60 -6.26
CA PHE A 39 -0.82 -3.82 -6.80
C PHE A 39 -1.28 -2.50 -7.42
N LEU A 40 -2.45 -2.46 -8.04
CA LEU A 40 -3.03 -1.24 -8.58
C LEU A 40 -3.18 -0.16 -7.50
N LEU A 41 -3.69 -0.49 -6.31
CA LEU A 41 -3.84 0.50 -5.22
C LEU A 41 -2.52 1.08 -4.70
N GLN A 42 -1.35 0.50 -5.04
CA GLN A 42 -0.07 1.18 -4.76
C GLN A 42 0.07 2.48 -5.55
N LEU A 43 -0.60 2.59 -6.70
CA LEU A 43 -0.60 3.78 -7.57
C LEU A 43 -1.54 4.88 -7.09
N LEU A 44 -2.18 4.72 -5.93
CA LEU A 44 -2.72 5.82 -5.14
C LEU A 44 -1.67 6.41 -4.17
N GLY A 45 -0.43 5.91 -4.24
CA GLY A 45 0.67 6.31 -3.38
C GLY A 45 0.52 5.85 -1.94
N LEU A 46 -0.27 4.82 -1.64
CA LEU A 46 -0.44 4.29 -0.27
C LEU A 46 0.88 3.73 0.27
N ARG A 47 1.13 3.87 1.58
CA ARG A 47 2.22 3.12 2.21
C ARG A 47 1.85 1.63 2.22
N ARG A 48 2.85 0.75 2.10
CA ARG A 48 2.64 -0.70 2.08
C ARG A 48 1.78 -1.18 3.25
N ALA A 49 2.11 -0.77 4.47
CA ALA A 49 1.38 -1.15 5.68
C ALA A 49 -0.04 -0.57 5.73
N GLU A 50 -0.26 0.63 5.20
CA GLU A 50 -1.61 1.22 5.10
C GLU A 50 -2.48 0.39 4.17
N ARG A 51 -1.96 0.07 2.97
CA ARG A 51 -2.67 -0.75 1.98
C ARG A 51 -3.02 -2.14 2.50
N LEU A 52 -2.06 -2.84 3.10
CA LEU A 52 -2.31 -4.18 3.67
C LEU A 52 -3.16 -4.14 4.96
N GLY A 53 -3.29 -2.97 5.58
CA GLY A 53 -4.15 -2.76 6.75
C GLY A 53 -5.55 -2.28 6.41
N LEU A 54 -5.89 -2.08 5.14
CA LEU A 54 -7.23 -1.66 4.72
C LEU A 54 -8.25 -2.74 5.04
N THR A 55 -9.36 -2.36 5.67
CA THR A 55 -10.57 -3.18 5.80
C THR A 55 -11.67 -2.67 4.86
N TRP A 56 -12.69 -3.49 4.60
CA TRP A 56 -13.84 -3.06 3.79
C TRP A 56 -14.59 -1.88 4.44
N ASP A 57 -14.54 -1.74 5.77
CA ASP A 57 -15.08 -0.58 6.49
C ASP A 57 -14.36 0.73 6.16
N ASN A 58 -13.15 0.66 5.61
CA ASN A 58 -12.42 1.84 5.14
C ASN A 58 -12.85 2.29 3.73
N ILE A 59 -13.72 1.55 3.05
CA ILE A 59 -14.14 1.82 1.66
C ILE A 59 -15.61 2.22 1.66
N HIS A 60 -15.88 3.49 1.36
CA HIS A 60 -17.21 4.09 1.49
C HIS A 60 -17.80 4.32 0.12
N GLY A 61 -19.09 3.99 -0.04
CA GLY A 61 -19.85 4.28 -1.25
C GLY A 61 -19.30 3.61 -2.50
N LEU A 62 -18.75 2.38 -2.39
CA LEU A 62 -18.14 1.69 -3.54
C LEU A 62 -19.08 1.59 -4.74
N ASP A 63 -20.38 1.50 -4.50
CA ASP A 63 -21.43 1.38 -5.53
C ASP A 63 -22.16 2.71 -5.79
N THR A 64 -21.66 3.83 -5.27
CA THR A 64 -22.20 5.17 -5.52
C THR A 64 -21.37 5.93 -6.56
N SER A 65 -21.77 7.18 -6.85
CA SER A 65 -21.05 8.10 -7.73
C SER A 65 -19.77 8.67 -7.10
N SER A 66 -19.61 8.58 -5.77
CA SER A 66 -18.50 9.20 -5.02
C SER A 66 -17.79 8.20 -4.09
N PRO A 67 -17.24 7.09 -4.62
CA PRO A 67 -16.54 6.09 -3.83
C PRO A 67 -15.24 6.65 -3.26
N THR A 68 -14.92 6.32 -2.00
CA THR A 68 -13.75 6.86 -1.30
C THR A 68 -13.07 5.82 -0.41
N ILE A 69 -11.76 5.93 -0.25
CA ILE A 69 -10.99 5.16 0.75
C ILE A 69 -10.55 6.08 1.88
N VAL A 70 -10.75 5.65 3.12
CA VAL A 70 -10.25 6.33 4.32
C VAL A 70 -9.00 5.62 4.84
N ILE A 71 -7.87 6.31 4.84
CA ILE A 71 -6.61 5.80 5.40
C ILE A 71 -6.47 6.29 6.84
N SER A 72 -6.83 5.43 7.79
CA SER A 72 -6.75 5.70 9.23
C SER A 72 -5.93 4.68 10.01
N GLN A 73 -5.64 3.52 9.41
CA GLN A 73 -5.01 2.38 10.08
C GLN A 73 -3.91 1.76 9.21
N GLN A 74 -3.16 0.81 9.78
CA GLN A 74 -2.13 0.07 9.07
C GLN A 74 -1.92 -1.33 9.67
N LEU A 75 -1.50 -2.27 8.85
CA LEU A 75 -1.04 -3.57 9.29
C LEU A 75 0.31 -3.42 10.01
N ALA A 76 0.39 -3.90 11.23
CA ALA A 76 1.59 -3.89 12.05
C ALA A 76 1.88 -5.29 12.59
N ARG A 77 3.15 -5.55 12.86
CA ARG A 77 3.58 -6.74 13.59
C ARG A 77 3.72 -6.34 15.05
N TYR A 78 3.32 -7.19 15.99
CA TYR A 78 3.79 -7.05 17.36
C TYR A 78 5.32 -7.21 17.32
N GLU A 79 6.03 -6.17 17.73
CA GLU A 79 7.48 -6.24 17.88
C GLU A 79 7.74 -7.18 19.06
N SER A 80 8.48 -8.28 18.85
CA SER A 80 9.12 -8.95 19.98
C SER A 80 10.19 -7.99 20.49
N THR A 81 10.20 -7.70 21.79
CA THR A 81 11.26 -6.91 22.43
C THR A 81 12.52 -7.77 22.57
N GLU A 82 13.22 -8.01 21.47
CA GLU A 82 14.61 -8.45 21.54
C GLU A 82 15.52 -7.42 20.88
N TYR A 83 16.24 -6.70 21.72
CA TYR A 83 17.59 -6.23 21.39
C TYR A 83 18.60 -6.49 22.53
N ASP A 84 18.16 -6.65 23.79
CA ASP A 84 19.02 -7.16 24.87
C ASP A 84 18.18 -7.79 26.01
N TYR A 85 18.69 -8.88 26.60
CA TYR A 85 18.00 -9.95 27.34
C TYR A 85 18.05 -9.80 28.88
N SER A 86 18.48 -8.67 29.44
CA SER A 86 18.96 -8.61 30.83
C SER A 86 18.04 -7.96 31.88
N LEU A 87 16.87 -7.41 31.53
CA LEU A 87 16.02 -6.64 32.47
C LEU A 87 14.51 -6.98 32.42
N ARG A 88 14.14 -8.26 32.29
CA ARG A 88 12.73 -8.73 32.29
C ARG A 88 12.13 -8.85 33.71
N SER A 89 10.78 -8.82 33.82
CA SER A 89 10.01 -9.36 34.96
C SER A 89 8.75 -10.14 34.51
N LYS A 90 8.16 -10.91 35.44
CA LYS A 90 7.30 -12.10 35.23
C LYS A 90 6.01 -11.96 34.39
N ASP A 91 5.55 -10.75 34.04
CA ASP A 91 4.26 -10.53 33.35
C ASP A 91 4.38 -10.14 31.85
N SER A 92 5.60 -10.07 31.31
CA SER A 92 5.82 -9.80 29.89
C SER A 92 5.45 -11.03 29.03
N ARG A 93 4.37 -10.95 28.25
CA ARG A 93 4.05 -11.94 27.20
C ARG A 93 4.61 -11.44 25.88
N ASP A 94 5.47 -12.24 25.26
CA ASP A 94 5.96 -12.05 23.90
C ASP A 94 4.76 -12.09 22.94
N LEU A 95 4.15 -10.93 22.64
CA LEU A 95 3.13 -10.85 21.60
C LEU A 95 3.82 -11.07 20.27
N THR A 96 3.60 -12.24 19.66
CA THR A 96 4.03 -12.53 18.30
C THR A 96 2.83 -12.42 17.35
N GLY A 97 3.09 -12.17 16.07
CA GLY A 97 2.05 -12.08 15.05
C GLY A 97 1.68 -10.66 14.65
N TRP A 98 0.55 -10.52 13.96
CA TRP A 98 0.12 -9.29 13.29
C TRP A 98 -1.13 -8.71 13.95
N TYR A 99 -1.26 -7.39 13.92
CA TYR A 99 -2.45 -6.65 14.37
C TYR A 99 -2.76 -5.47 13.45
N ILE A 100 -4.01 -5.00 13.49
CA ILE A 100 -4.40 -3.73 12.87
C ILE A 100 -4.11 -2.61 13.86
N LYS A 101 -3.07 -1.83 13.55
CA LYS A 101 -2.76 -0.62 14.30
C LYS A 101 -3.75 0.45 13.88
N LYS A 102 -4.61 0.88 14.82
CA LYS A 102 -5.71 1.83 14.61
C LYS A 102 -5.27 3.27 14.26
N TRP A 103 -3.99 3.48 14.04
CA TRP A 103 -3.42 4.74 13.56
C TRP A 103 -2.27 4.50 12.59
N THR A 104 -2.14 5.39 11.62
CA THR A 104 -1.01 5.43 10.70
C THR A 104 0.27 5.94 11.40
N LYS A 105 1.43 5.78 10.76
CA LYS A 105 2.71 6.29 11.28
C LYS A 105 2.64 7.78 11.69
N THR A 106 1.95 8.60 10.91
CA THR A 106 1.81 10.04 11.16
C THR A 106 0.57 10.39 11.99
N LYS A 107 -0.27 9.40 12.35
CA LYS A 107 -1.57 9.58 13.03
C LYS A 107 -2.56 10.51 12.31
N LYS A 108 -2.30 10.84 11.04
CA LYS A 108 -3.17 11.68 10.20
C LYS A 108 -4.07 10.81 9.36
N ILE A 109 -5.38 10.99 9.53
CA ILE A 109 -6.41 10.37 8.70
C ILE A 109 -6.50 11.13 7.39
N ARG A 110 -6.62 10.42 6.26
CA ARG A 110 -6.89 11.06 4.96
C ARG A 110 -7.91 10.27 4.16
N LYS A 111 -8.66 10.98 3.32
CA LYS A 111 -9.68 10.44 2.44
C LYS A 111 -9.22 10.60 1.00
N ILE A 112 -9.27 9.52 0.23
CA ILE A 112 -8.86 9.48 -1.18
C ILE A 112 -10.09 9.15 -2.01
N PRO A 113 -10.58 10.08 -2.86
CA PRO A 113 -11.60 9.77 -3.85
C PRO A 113 -11.11 8.70 -4.82
N LEU A 114 -11.98 7.74 -5.16
CA LEU A 114 -11.72 6.73 -6.16
C LEU A 114 -12.47 7.07 -7.45
N GLN A 115 -11.83 6.85 -8.58
CA GLN A 115 -12.44 7.05 -9.89
C GLN A 115 -11.94 6.01 -10.90
N GLY A 116 -12.69 5.85 -11.99
CA GLY A 116 -12.31 5.05 -13.16
C GLY A 116 -11.89 3.63 -12.80
N GLY A 117 -10.75 3.21 -13.34
CA GLY A 117 -10.22 1.85 -13.17
C GLY A 117 -10.09 1.41 -11.71
N PHE A 118 -9.77 2.30 -10.77
CA PHE A 118 -9.67 1.92 -9.35
C PHE A 118 -10.99 1.38 -8.79
N VAL A 119 -12.11 2.01 -9.14
CA VAL A 119 -13.45 1.60 -8.68
C VAL A 119 -13.83 0.28 -9.32
N THR A 120 -13.64 0.16 -10.63
CA THR A 120 -13.95 -1.06 -11.39
C THR A 120 -13.20 -2.27 -10.83
N GLU A 121 -11.90 -2.15 -10.62
CA GLU A 121 -11.05 -3.26 -10.18
C GLU A 121 -11.27 -3.58 -8.69
N LEU A 122 -11.62 -2.58 -7.86
CA LEU A 122 -11.98 -2.81 -6.46
C LEU A 122 -13.33 -3.51 -6.31
N ARG A 123 -14.31 -3.22 -7.17
CA ARG A 123 -15.58 -3.97 -7.24
C ARG A 123 -15.36 -5.41 -7.68
N ALA A 124 -14.54 -5.63 -8.70
CA ALA A 124 -14.16 -6.98 -9.14
C ALA A 124 -13.47 -7.76 -8.01
N HIS A 125 -12.52 -7.11 -7.31
CA HIS A 125 -11.85 -7.69 -6.15
C HIS A 125 -12.82 -8.01 -5.01
N LYS A 126 -13.80 -7.15 -4.73
CA LYS A 126 -14.83 -7.42 -3.71
C LYS A 126 -15.64 -8.68 -4.03
N LYS A 127 -16.06 -8.85 -5.29
CA LYS A 127 -16.78 -10.08 -5.71
C LYS A 127 -15.97 -11.34 -5.48
N MET A 128 -14.68 -11.31 -5.83
CA MET A 128 -13.76 -12.42 -5.60
C MET A 128 -13.52 -12.65 -4.11
N TRP A 129 -13.37 -11.60 -3.33
CA TRP A 129 -13.20 -11.67 -1.88
C TRP A 129 -14.40 -12.35 -1.20
N GLU A 130 -15.63 -11.99 -1.59
CA GLU A 130 -16.86 -12.62 -1.09
C GLU A 130 -16.96 -14.10 -1.51
N ALA A 131 -16.52 -14.44 -2.73
CA ALA A 131 -16.45 -15.82 -3.18
C ALA A 131 -15.44 -16.64 -2.36
N ASN A 132 -14.25 -16.11 -2.12
CA ASN A 132 -13.23 -16.74 -1.28
C ASN A 132 -13.72 -16.90 0.16
N LYS A 133 -14.43 -15.90 0.70
CA LYS A 133 -14.99 -15.95 2.05
C LYS A 133 -15.92 -17.13 2.28
N LYS A 134 -16.71 -17.52 1.27
CA LYS A 134 -17.55 -18.73 1.37
C LYS A 134 -16.74 -20.01 1.64
N ASN A 135 -15.47 -20.05 1.23
CA ASN A 135 -14.60 -21.20 1.42
C ASN A 135 -13.94 -21.19 2.80
N TRP A 136 -13.39 -20.06 3.24
CA TRP A 136 -12.63 -20.00 4.49
C TRP A 136 -13.48 -19.72 5.74
N GLU A 137 -14.63 -19.05 5.62
CA GLU A 137 -15.47 -18.70 6.79
C GLU A 137 -15.96 -19.93 7.58
N PRO A 138 -16.43 -21.04 6.96
CA PRO A 138 -16.84 -22.22 7.71
C PRO A 138 -15.68 -22.87 8.49
N VAL A 139 -14.48 -22.88 7.92
CA VAL A 139 -13.26 -23.36 8.58
C VAL A 139 -12.92 -22.46 9.76
N ARG A 140 -12.99 -21.14 9.55
CA ARG A 140 -12.76 -20.14 10.59
C ARG A 140 -13.72 -20.28 11.77
N GLN A 141 -15.00 -20.54 11.53
CA GLN A 141 -15.97 -20.70 12.63
C GLN A 141 -15.63 -21.89 13.53
N LYS A 142 -15.15 -23.00 12.94
CA LYS A 142 -14.63 -24.15 13.72
C LYS A 142 -13.39 -23.76 14.52
N GLN A 143 -12.47 -23.01 13.90
CA GLN A 143 -11.25 -22.51 14.56
C GLN A 143 -11.58 -21.56 15.71
N ILE A 144 -12.55 -20.66 15.55
CA ILE A 144 -13.01 -19.75 16.61
C ILE A 144 -13.60 -20.53 17.77
N LYS A 145 -14.41 -21.57 17.50
CA LYS A 145 -14.95 -22.43 18.54
C LYS A 145 -13.81 -23.10 19.33
N ALA A 146 -12.86 -23.72 18.64
CA ALA A 146 -11.68 -24.32 19.27
C ALA A 146 -10.88 -23.29 20.09
N HIS A 147 -10.66 -22.09 19.56
CA HIS A 147 -9.97 -21.02 20.28
C HIS A 147 -10.74 -20.60 21.55
N LYS A 148 -12.08 -20.48 21.49
CA LYS A 148 -12.90 -20.18 22.67
C LYS A 148 -12.83 -21.28 23.73
N GLU A 149 -12.85 -22.54 23.32
CA GLU A 149 -12.67 -23.70 24.21
C GLU A 149 -11.28 -23.71 24.84
N TRP A 150 -10.24 -23.40 24.08
CA TRP A 150 -8.87 -23.24 24.59
C TRP A 150 -8.76 -22.12 25.62
N VAL A 151 -9.37 -20.94 25.35
CA VAL A 151 -9.45 -19.84 26.32
C VAL A 151 -10.20 -20.25 27.59
N ALA A 152 -11.33 -20.94 27.46
CA ALA A 152 -12.12 -21.45 28.58
C ALA A 152 -11.35 -22.48 29.41
N ASN A 153 -10.53 -23.31 28.76
CA ASN A 153 -9.62 -24.27 29.39
C ASN A 153 -8.30 -23.62 29.87
N LYS A 154 -8.34 -22.34 30.25
CA LYS A 154 -7.20 -21.58 30.80
C LYS A 154 -5.95 -21.62 29.89
N ARG A 155 -6.13 -21.68 28.57
CA ARG A 155 -5.05 -21.70 27.57
C ARG A 155 -4.11 -22.90 27.71
N LYS A 156 -4.62 -24.06 28.12
CA LYS A 156 -3.83 -25.29 28.25
C LYS A 156 -3.57 -25.91 26.87
N GLY A 157 -2.30 -26.16 26.56
CA GLY A 157 -1.86 -26.74 25.28
C GLY A 157 -1.68 -25.69 24.18
N ASP A 158 -1.48 -26.16 22.95
CA ASP A 158 -1.21 -25.31 21.80
C ASP A 158 -2.40 -24.41 21.45
N GLU A 159 -2.13 -23.15 21.13
CA GLU A 159 -3.15 -22.19 20.71
C GLU A 159 -3.73 -22.58 19.34
N PRO A 160 -5.06 -22.75 19.22
CA PRO A 160 -5.68 -23.02 17.93
C PRO A 160 -5.49 -21.88 16.93
N ILE A 161 -5.07 -22.23 15.71
CA ILE A 161 -4.90 -21.27 14.61
C ILE A 161 -6.27 -20.79 14.13
N VAL A 162 -6.44 -19.48 13.99
CA VAL A 162 -7.64 -18.85 13.39
C VAL A 162 -7.26 -18.05 12.15
N VAL A 163 -7.92 -18.33 11.03
CA VAL A 163 -7.62 -17.73 9.72
C VAL A 163 -8.90 -17.19 9.06
N PRO A 164 -8.97 -15.90 8.68
CA PRO A 164 -8.05 -14.83 9.05
C PRO A 164 -7.98 -14.64 10.58
N PRO A 165 -6.88 -14.07 11.11
CA PRO A 165 -6.75 -13.77 12.53
C PRO A 165 -7.95 -12.99 13.08
N ILE A 166 -8.25 -13.19 14.37
CA ILE A 166 -9.36 -12.50 15.04
C ILE A 166 -9.16 -10.98 14.94
N GLY A 167 -10.16 -10.25 14.43
CA GLY A 167 -10.09 -8.80 14.20
C GLY A 167 -9.49 -8.40 12.84
N MET A 168 -9.16 -9.37 11.99
CA MET A 168 -8.61 -9.16 10.63
C MET A 168 -9.47 -9.78 9.52
N GLU A 169 -10.61 -10.36 9.86
CA GLU A 169 -11.51 -11.00 8.89
C GLU A 169 -12.01 -10.04 7.82
N ASN A 170 -12.03 -8.74 8.11
CA ASN A 170 -12.53 -7.72 7.20
C ASN A 170 -11.44 -7.04 6.36
N LEU A 171 -10.20 -7.55 6.40
CA LEU A 171 -9.13 -7.04 5.55
C LEU A 171 -9.48 -7.17 4.06
N VAL A 172 -9.22 -6.11 3.30
CA VAL A 172 -9.44 -6.06 1.85
C VAL A 172 -8.54 -7.06 1.14
N PHE A 173 -7.30 -7.22 1.61
CA PHE A 173 -6.28 -8.08 1.01
C PHE A 173 -5.95 -9.26 1.92
N LEU A 174 -6.63 -10.36 1.66
CA LEU A 174 -6.35 -11.69 2.20
C LEU A 174 -5.98 -12.61 1.05
N LYS A 175 -5.25 -13.68 1.34
CA LYS A 175 -5.09 -14.80 0.42
C LYS A 175 -6.44 -15.50 0.21
N PRO A 176 -6.61 -16.30 -0.87
CA PRO A 176 -7.87 -16.97 -1.17
C PRO A 176 -8.40 -17.89 -0.06
N ASP A 177 -7.50 -18.44 0.75
CA ASP A 177 -7.76 -19.30 1.90
C ASP A 177 -8.00 -18.52 3.21
N GLY A 178 -8.04 -17.18 3.16
CA GLY A 178 -8.18 -16.30 4.32
C GLY A 178 -6.86 -15.99 5.02
N ASN A 179 -5.72 -16.54 4.60
CA ASN A 179 -4.45 -16.22 5.23
C ASN A 179 -4.04 -14.76 5.01
N LEU A 180 -3.33 -14.20 5.98
CA LEU A 180 -2.83 -12.84 5.91
C LEU A 180 -1.78 -12.69 4.79
N ILE A 181 -1.84 -11.59 4.04
CA ILE A 181 -0.72 -11.13 3.22
C ILE A 181 0.17 -10.25 4.10
N THR A 182 1.30 -10.79 4.54
CA THR A 182 2.25 -10.06 5.40
C THR A 182 3.07 -9.03 4.62
N LEU A 183 3.72 -8.09 5.32
CA LEU A 183 4.60 -7.10 4.66
C LEU A 183 5.77 -7.75 3.90
N ASN A 184 6.29 -8.88 4.40
CA ASN A 184 7.35 -9.63 3.74
C ASN A 184 6.80 -10.37 2.53
N ARG A 185 5.64 -11.02 2.67
CA ARG A 185 5.01 -11.72 1.56
C ARG A 185 4.66 -10.78 0.42
N ASP A 186 4.13 -9.60 0.72
CA ASP A 186 3.83 -8.58 -0.30
C ASP A 186 5.09 -8.12 -1.07
N ASN A 187 6.24 -8.06 -0.40
CA ASN A 187 7.54 -7.77 -1.02
C ASN A 187 8.05 -8.92 -1.90
N GLU A 188 7.90 -10.16 -1.45
CA GLU A 188 8.28 -11.36 -2.20
C GLU A 188 7.43 -11.48 -3.46
N ASP A 189 6.11 -11.37 -3.32
CA ASP A 189 5.16 -11.37 -4.43
C ASP A 189 5.51 -10.29 -5.46
N TRP A 190 5.81 -9.07 -5.00
CA TRP A 190 6.24 -7.99 -5.89
C TRP A 190 7.46 -8.36 -6.73
N ARG A 191 8.53 -8.85 -6.10
CA ARG A 191 9.76 -9.25 -6.80
C ARG A 191 9.50 -10.42 -7.76
N MET A 192 8.75 -11.41 -7.30
CA MET A 192 8.39 -12.59 -8.07
C MET A 192 7.60 -12.22 -9.32
N TYR A 193 6.56 -11.39 -9.18
CA TYR A 193 5.72 -10.98 -10.30
C TYR A 193 6.45 -10.07 -11.29
N LEU A 194 7.37 -9.20 -10.84
CA LEU A 194 8.23 -8.44 -11.74
C LEU A 194 9.13 -9.37 -12.58
N ASN A 195 9.72 -10.38 -11.95
CA ASN A 195 10.54 -11.37 -12.65
C ASN A 195 9.73 -12.16 -13.68
N LEU A 196 8.53 -12.64 -13.30
CA LEU A 196 7.62 -13.34 -14.22
C LEU A 196 7.16 -12.45 -15.39
N ALA A 197 7.08 -11.13 -15.19
CA ALA A 197 6.76 -10.17 -16.24
C ALA A 197 7.97 -9.80 -17.12
N GLY A 198 9.17 -10.32 -16.84
CA GLY A 198 10.40 -9.97 -17.54
C GLY A 198 10.75 -8.49 -17.38
N ILE A 199 10.58 -7.94 -16.17
CA ILE A 199 10.86 -6.54 -15.84
C ILE A 199 11.95 -6.49 -14.78
N LYS A 200 12.93 -5.60 -14.95
CA LYS A 200 13.99 -5.37 -13.97
C LYS A 200 13.36 -5.05 -12.62
N GLY A 201 13.83 -5.70 -11.56
CA GLY A 201 13.25 -5.53 -10.22
C GLY A 201 13.55 -4.14 -9.63
N TRP A 202 12.55 -3.53 -8.98
CA TRP A 202 12.75 -2.37 -8.10
C TRP A 202 11.99 -2.52 -6.79
N ARG A 203 12.22 -1.62 -5.83
CA ARG A 203 11.54 -1.64 -4.53
C ARG A 203 10.12 -1.13 -4.68
N GLY A 204 9.10 -1.88 -4.23
CA GLY A 204 7.70 -1.45 -4.28
C GLY A 204 7.42 -0.09 -3.62
N HIS A 205 8.24 0.33 -2.64
CA HIS A 205 8.16 1.67 -2.05
C HIS A 205 8.35 2.80 -3.08
N LEU A 206 9.14 2.58 -4.14
CA LEU A 206 9.34 3.53 -5.24
C LEU A 206 8.04 3.81 -5.99
N ASN A 207 7.03 2.93 -5.94
CA ASN A 207 5.74 3.18 -6.61
C ASN A 207 5.05 4.45 -6.09
N ARG A 208 5.32 4.84 -4.85
CA ARG A 208 4.82 6.09 -4.27
C ARG A 208 5.48 7.32 -4.89
N HIS A 209 6.77 7.23 -5.18
CA HIS A 209 7.56 8.24 -5.89
C HIS A 209 7.12 8.35 -7.36
N ILE A 210 7.00 7.20 -8.03
CA ILE A 210 6.43 7.07 -9.38
C ILE A 210 5.04 7.71 -9.45
N THR A 211 4.17 7.45 -8.46
CA THR A 211 2.84 8.07 -8.40
C THR A 211 2.93 9.59 -8.32
N ALA A 212 3.80 10.12 -7.47
CA ALA A 212 4.01 11.56 -7.35
C ALA A 212 4.48 12.15 -8.68
N THR A 213 5.46 11.54 -9.35
CA THR A 213 5.92 12.01 -10.66
C THR A 213 4.84 11.93 -11.74
N ILE A 214 4.03 10.86 -11.77
CA ILE A 214 2.90 10.76 -12.72
C ILE A 214 1.91 11.91 -12.52
N PHE A 215 1.59 12.27 -11.28
CA PHE A 215 0.72 13.42 -11.00
C PHE A 215 1.38 14.75 -11.40
N ALA A 216 2.68 14.93 -11.14
CA ALA A 216 3.41 16.14 -11.52
C ALA A 216 3.48 16.31 -13.06
N ASN A 217 3.55 15.19 -13.79
CA ASN A 217 3.60 15.16 -15.25
C ASN A 217 2.20 15.21 -15.90
N ALA A 218 1.11 15.18 -15.12
CA ALA A 218 -0.24 15.29 -15.66
C ALA A 218 -0.45 16.67 -16.31
N LYS A 219 -1.34 16.76 -17.30
CA LYS A 219 -1.68 18.05 -17.95
C LYS A 219 -2.08 19.10 -16.91
N ASN A 220 -2.93 18.70 -15.96
CA ASN A 220 -3.38 19.53 -14.84
C ASN A 220 -2.89 18.87 -13.53
N PRO A 221 -1.66 19.18 -13.06
CA PRO A 221 -1.14 18.61 -11.82
C PRO A 221 -1.97 19.08 -10.62
N PRO A 222 -2.30 18.20 -9.65
CA PRO A 222 -3.04 18.62 -8.46
C PRO A 222 -2.28 19.66 -7.64
N SER A 223 -2.99 20.43 -6.81
CA SER A 223 -2.29 21.31 -5.88
C SER A 223 -1.39 20.52 -4.92
N VAL A 224 -0.31 21.13 -4.48
CA VAL A 224 0.61 20.55 -3.50
C VAL A 224 -0.14 20.08 -2.24
N GLN A 225 -1.16 20.81 -1.80
CA GLN A 225 -1.97 20.44 -0.64
C GLN A 225 -2.76 19.15 -0.88
N VAL A 226 -3.37 19.00 -2.06
CA VAL A 226 -4.06 17.77 -2.46
C VAL A 226 -3.08 16.60 -2.51
N MET A 227 -1.89 16.79 -3.09
CA MET A 227 -0.87 15.73 -3.13
C MET A 227 -0.35 15.34 -1.74
N LYS A 228 -0.15 16.31 -0.84
CA LYS A 228 0.19 16.05 0.56
C LYS A 228 -0.89 15.24 1.26
N GLN A 229 -2.17 15.51 0.97
CA GLN A 229 -3.28 14.76 1.52
C GLN A 229 -3.40 13.35 0.92
N MET A 230 -3.13 13.15 -0.36
CA MET A 230 -3.20 11.85 -1.01
C MET A 230 -2.05 10.93 -0.57
N LEU A 231 -0.82 11.40 -0.77
CA LEU A 231 0.37 10.62 -0.42
C LEU A 231 0.46 10.54 1.10
N GLY A 232 0.34 11.67 1.80
CA GLY A 232 0.49 11.79 3.25
C GLY A 232 1.64 12.74 3.57
N HIS A 233 1.37 13.68 4.47
CA HIS A 233 2.08 14.95 4.68
C HIS A 233 3.61 14.95 4.85
N GLU A 234 4.24 13.84 5.22
CA GLU A 234 5.68 13.77 5.60
C GLU A 234 6.47 12.80 4.72
N THR A 235 6.15 12.71 3.44
CA THR A 235 6.82 11.75 2.54
C THR A 235 7.90 12.40 1.71
N THR A 236 9.02 11.70 1.55
CA THR A 236 10.11 12.05 0.62
C THR A 236 9.62 12.20 -0.83
N ALA A 237 8.62 11.41 -1.24
CA ALA A 237 7.95 11.56 -2.54
C ALA A 237 7.38 12.96 -2.82
N MET A 238 7.10 13.79 -1.79
CA MET A 238 6.69 15.17 -2.01
C MET A 238 7.83 16.01 -2.59
N SER A 239 9.08 15.76 -2.20
CA SER A 239 10.23 16.52 -2.71
C SER A 239 10.39 16.36 -4.22
N GLU A 240 10.15 15.16 -4.75
CA GLU A 240 10.14 14.90 -6.19
C GLU A 240 8.97 15.58 -6.91
N TYR A 241 7.78 15.56 -6.29
CA TYR A 241 6.63 16.29 -6.80
C TYR A 241 6.93 17.79 -6.93
N TYR A 242 7.50 18.37 -5.87
CA TYR A 242 7.88 19.78 -5.82
C TYR A 242 8.87 20.14 -6.92
N ALA A 243 9.98 19.40 -7.03
CA ALA A 243 10.99 19.66 -8.03
C ALA A 243 10.39 19.69 -9.45
N ARG A 244 9.61 18.67 -9.81
CA ARG A 244 9.01 18.56 -11.16
C ARG A 244 7.97 19.65 -11.46
N VAL A 245 7.11 20.00 -10.49
CA VAL A 245 6.10 21.05 -10.69
C VAL A 245 6.76 22.42 -10.76
N LEU A 246 7.79 22.69 -9.95
CA LEU A 246 8.56 23.94 -10.02
C LEU A 246 9.24 24.08 -11.38
N ASP A 247 9.95 23.05 -11.85
CA ASP A 247 10.63 23.05 -13.15
C ASP A 247 9.64 23.36 -14.30
N ARG A 248 8.44 22.76 -14.26
CA ARG A 248 7.38 23.03 -15.25
C ARG A 248 6.81 24.43 -15.14
N ASN A 249 6.44 24.87 -13.94
CA ASN A 249 5.88 26.20 -13.75
C ASN A 249 6.88 27.29 -14.19
N MET A 250 8.18 27.08 -14.00
CA MET A 250 9.21 27.98 -14.53
C MET A 250 9.26 27.95 -16.06
N ALA A 251 9.24 26.77 -16.68
CA ALA A 251 9.24 26.66 -18.14
C ALA A 251 7.98 27.29 -18.78
N ASP A 252 6.80 27.02 -18.20
CA ASP A 252 5.52 27.58 -18.64
C ASP A 252 5.50 29.11 -18.43
N ALA A 253 5.97 29.60 -17.28
CA ALA A 253 6.06 31.05 -17.02
C ALA A 253 7.01 31.77 -17.98
N VAL A 254 8.15 31.16 -18.31
CA VAL A 254 9.08 31.71 -19.32
C VAL A 254 8.45 31.68 -20.71
N GLY A 255 7.74 30.60 -21.07
CA GLY A 255 7.02 30.50 -22.34
C GLY A 255 5.92 31.55 -22.48
N SER A 256 5.05 31.70 -21.47
CA SER A 256 4.01 32.74 -21.46
C SER A 256 4.59 34.15 -21.45
N TYR A 257 5.70 34.38 -20.74
CA TYR A 257 6.41 35.66 -20.79
C TYR A 257 6.97 35.95 -22.19
N MET A 258 7.49 34.95 -22.91
CA MET A 258 7.91 35.13 -24.31
C MET A 258 6.73 35.42 -25.24
N GLU A 259 5.58 34.75 -25.08
CA GLU A 259 4.37 35.06 -25.86
C GLU A 259 3.84 36.48 -25.58
N GLU A 260 3.99 36.99 -24.35
CA GLU A 260 3.68 38.39 -24.01
C GLU A 260 4.71 39.38 -24.61
N LEU A 261 5.96 38.93 -24.80
CA LEU A 261 7.03 39.71 -25.41
C LEU A 261 7.05 39.66 -26.95
N ASP A 262 6.31 38.75 -27.59
CA ASP A 262 6.13 38.66 -29.06
C ASP A 262 5.36 39.86 -29.68
N PHE A 263 5.23 40.96 -28.92
CA PHE A 263 4.88 42.30 -29.40
C PHE A 263 6.11 43.19 -29.73
N ILE A 264 7.34 42.63 -29.74
CA ILE A 264 8.60 43.30 -30.13
C ILE A 264 9.20 42.68 -31.39
#